data_AF-A0A7X9R6M1-F1
#
_entry.id   AF-A0A7X9R6M1-F1
#
_cell.length_a   1.000
_cell.length_b   1.000
_cell.length_c   1.000
_cell.angle_alpha   90.00
_cell.angle_beta   90.00
_cell.angle_gamma   90.00
#
_symmetry.space_group_name_H-M   'P 1'
#
loop_
_entity.id
_entity.type
_entity.pdbx_description
1 polymer ?
#
loop_
_entity_poly.entity_id
_entity_poly.type
_entity_poly.pdbx_seq_one_letter_code
_entity_poly.pdbx_strand_id
1 'polypeptide(L)'
;MNPKNISINEVLRHSMHDFLNQMHLIQMNLDIGRPEEAKQLIHRYSKKCAQFFDLNNLGLLKTNEWLQTFPITYGQMTLEIQTSVSKRGLEMFDYELENILDCFVQTIYPKLQGYQEQILKVHIHSNELLEVIIEVNGDWSPFSWIEYSNHELFTMERLNNTVGYLQFKLVAKERLE
;
A
#
# COMPACT_ATOMS: atom_id res chain seq x y z
N MET A 1 4.88 12.82 11.77
CA MET A 1 5.25 13.89 10.83
C MET A 1 4.06 14.11 9.93
N ASN A 2 3.69 15.36 9.66
CA ASN A 2 2.57 15.66 8.76
C ASN A 2 3.07 15.41 7.32
N PRO A 3 2.39 14.61 6.47
CA PRO A 3 2.85 14.29 5.10
C PRO A 3 3.03 15.52 4.18
N LYS A 4 2.60 16.71 4.63
CA LYS A 4 2.59 17.96 3.86
C LYS A 4 3.94 18.60 3.50
N ASN A 5 5.09 18.03 3.89
CA ASN A 5 6.41 18.62 3.61
C ASN A 5 7.37 17.70 2.86
N ILE A 6 6.89 16.67 2.17
CA ILE A 6 7.76 15.91 1.26
C ILE A 6 7.96 16.73 0.00
N SER A 7 9.18 17.19 -0.21
CA SER A 7 9.53 17.92 -1.43
C SER A 7 9.63 16.97 -2.62
N ILE A 8 9.36 17.48 -3.83
CA ILE A 8 9.59 16.73 -5.08
C ILE A 8 11.04 16.24 -5.15
N ASN A 9 12.00 17.02 -4.63
CA ASN A 9 13.41 16.62 -4.61
C ASN A 9 13.65 15.37 -3.74
N GLU A 10 12.99 15.25 -2.59
CA GLU A 10 13.08 14.08 -1.72
C GLU A 10 12.43 12.86 -2.37
N VAL A 11 11.25 13.02 -2.98
CA VAL A 11 10.59 11.93 -3.73
C VAL A 11 11.51 11.41 -4.83
N LEU A 12 12.05 12.30 -5.66
CA LEU A 12 12.94 11.91 -6.76
C LEU A 12 14.21 11.25 -6.24
N ARG A 13 14.82 11.79 -5.17
CA ARG A 13 16.03 11.21 -4.58
C ARG A 13 15.79 9.80 -4.06
N HIS A 14 14.68 9.58 -3.36
CA HIS A 14 14.31 8.26 -2.85
C HIS A 14 14.05 7.28 -4.00
N SER A 15 13.26 7.67 -4.99
CA SER A 15 12.97 6.85 -6.17
C SER A 15 14.23 6.49 -6.96
N MET A 16 15.17 7.43 -7.13
CA MET A 16 16.46 7.17 -7.78
C MET A 16 17.32 6.22 -6.96
N HIS A 17 17.37 6.39 -5.64
CA HIS A 17 18.10 5.49 -4.74
C HIS A 17 17.55 4.06 -4.81
N ASP A 18 16.23 3.91 -4.74
CA ASP A 18 15.58 2.60 -4.86
C ASP A 18 15.84 1.95 -6.22
N PHE A 19 15.75 2.73 -7.30
CA PHE A 19 16.07 2.24 -8.64
C PHE A 19 17.51 1.74 -8.74
N LEU A 20 18.49 2.49 -8.23
CA LEU A 20 19.89 2.07 -8.22
C LEU A 20 20.10 0.80 -7.39
N ASN A 21 19.45 0.68 -6.23
CA ASN A 21 19.51 -0.53 -5.41
C ASN A 21 18.94 -1.74 -6.13
N GLN A 22 17.81 -1.59 -6.84
CA GLN A 22 17.23 -2.63 -7.66
C GLN A 22 18.19 -3.09 -8.76
N MET A 23 18.85 -2.15 -9.44
CA MET A 23 19.85 -2.45 -10.47
C MET A 23 21.08 -3.16 -9.90
N HIS A 24 21.59 -2.73 -8.75
CA HIS A 24 22.72 -3.41 -8.09
C HIS A 24 22.37 -4.84 -7.68
N LEU A 25 21.16 -5.09 -7.17
CA LEU A 25 20.72 -6.45 -6.82
C LEU A 25 20.62 -7.37 -8.05
N ILE A 26 20.14 -6.85 -9.18
CA ILE A 26 20.12 -7.59 -10.45
C ILE A 26 21.55 -7.90 -10.88
N GLN A 27 22.42 -6.90 -10.92
CA GLN A 27 23.82 -7.05 -11.32
C GLN A 27 24.56 -8.06 -10.43
N MET A 28 24.41 -7.96 -9.11
CA MET A 28 25.04 -8.89 -8.17
C MET A 28 24.64 -10.34 -8.43
N ASN A 29 23.35 -10.60 -8.70
CA ASN A 29 22.90 -11.96 -9.04
C ASN A 29 23.49 -12.46 -10.36
N LEU A 30 23.64 -11.59 -11.35
CA LEU A 30 24.31 -11.95 -12.60
C LEU A 30 25.80 -12.27 -12.37
N ASP A 31 26.51 -11.45 -11.59
CA ASP A 31 27.94 -11.60 -11.32
C ASP A 31 28.27 -12.91 -10.58
N ILE A 32 27.38 -13.39 -9.70
CA ILE A 32 27.55 -14.66 -8.97
C ILE A 32 26.97 -15.88 -9.70
N GLY A 33 26.58 -15.74 -10.98
CA GLY A 33 26.09 -16.84 -11.81
C GLY A 33 24.66 -17.28 -11.52
N ARG A 34 23.80 -16.36 -11.06
CA ARG A 34 22.38 -16.57 -10.71
C ARG A 34 21.42 -15.81 -11.66
N PRO A 35 21.38 -16.18 -12.96
CA PRO A 35 20.59 -15.44 -13.95
C PRO A 35 19.07 -15.61 -13.79
N GLU A 36 18.61 -16.72 -13.23
CA GLU A 36 17.17 -16.94 -13.01
C GLU A 36 16.66 -16.05 -11.86
N GLU A 37 17.43 -15.89 -10.80
CA GLU A 37 17.14 -14.95 -9.71
C GLU A 37 17.11 -13.50 -10.22
N ALA A 38 18.05 -13.13 -11.09
CA ALA A 38 18.04 -11.82 -11.75
C ALA A 38 16.76 -11.60 -12.58
N LYS A 39 16.30 -12.60 -13.35
CA LYS A 39 15.02 -12.51 -14.09
C LYS A 39 13.82 -12.38 -13.15
N GLN A 40 13.82 -13.10 -12.03
CA GLN A 40 12.76 -12.99 -11.02
C GLN A 40 12.71 -11.60 -10.39
N LEU A 41 13.87 -10.99 -10.12
CA LEU A 41 13.95 -9.60 -9.64
C LEU A 41 13.37 -8.62 -10.66
N ILE A 42 13.76 -8.74 -11.94
CA ILE A 42 13.20 -7.92 -13.03
C ILE A 42 11.68 -8.06 -13.05
N HIS A 43 11.15 -9.29 -13.06
CA HIS A 43 9.71 -9.53 -13.08
C HIS A 43 9.01 -8.90 -11.86
N ARG A 44 9.60 -9.04 -10.66
CA ARG A 44 9.08 -8.44 -9.42
C ARG A 44 9.01 -6.92 -9.52
N TYR A 45 10.08 -6.26 -9.97
CA TYR A 45 10.11 -4.80 -10.09
C TYR A 45 9.16 -4.30 -11.17
N SER A 46 9.10 -4.96 -12.33
CA SER A 46 8.12 -4.65 -13.38
C SER A 46 6.69 -4.78 -12.88
N LYS A 47 6.38 -5.84 -12.11
CA LYS A 47 5.06 -6.03 -11.50
C LYS A 47 4.73 -4.90 -10.51
N LYS A 48 5.68 -4.51 -9.64
CA LYS A 48 5.50 -3.39 -8.70
C LYS A 48 5.18 -2.09 -9.44
N CYS A 49 5.90 -1.78 -10.52
CA CYS A 49 5.61 -0.60 -11.35
C CYS A 49 4.22 -0.69 -12.00
N ALA A 50 3.86 -1.85 -12.57
CA ALA A 50 2.55 -2.05 -13.20
C ALA A 50 1.40 -1.81 -12.22
N GLN A 51 1.52 -2.26 -10.97
CA GLN A 51 0.51 -2.04 -9.94
C GLN A 51 0.24 -0.54 -9.68
N PHE A 52 1.29 0.29 -9.64
CA PHE A 52 1.11 1.74 -9.49
C PHE A 52 0.51 2.40 -10.74
N PHE A 53 0.79 1.87 -11.94
CA PHE A 53 0.12 2.33 -13.16
C PHE A 53 -1.35 1.94 -13.18
N ASP A 54 -1.71 0.75 -12.70
CA ASP A 54 -3.09 0.31 -12.58
C ASP A 54 -3.90 1.27 -11.70
N LEU A 55 -3.35 1.71 -10.56
CA LEU A 55 -4.00 2.68 -9.68
C LEU A 55 -4.26 4.03 -10.38
N ASN A 56 -3.31 4.50 -11.19
CA ASN A 56 -3.52 5.70 -12.00
C ASN A 56 -4.64 5.51 -13.02
N ASN A 57 -4.65 4.36 -13.71
CA ASN A 57 -5.65 4.04 -14.72
C ASN A 57 -7.06 3.82 -14.14
N LEU A 58 -7.13 3.50 -12.85
CA LEU A 58 -8.37 3.38 -12.08
C LEU A 58 -8.96 4.73 -11.66
N GLY A 59 -8.17 5.82 -11.71
CA GLY A 59 -8.57 7.13 -11.21
C GLY A 59 -8.18 7.40 -9.75
N LEU A 60 -7.40 6.50 -9.12
CA LEU A 60 -6.98 6.59 -7.72
C LEU A 60 -5.66 7.38 -7.56
N LEU A 61 -5.60 8.61 -8.08
CA LEU A 61 -4.37 9.39 -8.17
C LEU A 61 -3.82 9.81 -6.80
N LYS A 62 -4.67 10.31 -5.91
CA LYS A 62 -4.30 10.73 -4.55
C LYS A 62 -3.87 9.54 -3.71
N THR A 63 -4.64 8.47 -3.77
CA THR A 63 -4.29 7.22 -3.10
C THR A 63 -2.94 6.70 -3.59
N ASN A 64 -2.69 6.77 -4.90
CA ASN A 64 -1.42 6.36 -5.48
C ASN A 64 -0.24 7.24 -5.03
N GLU A 65 -0.43 8.56 -4.97
CA GLU A 65 0.58 9.48 -4.43
C GLU A 65 0.91 9.17 -2.96
N TRP A 66 -0.11 8.93 -2.13
CA TRP A 66 0.07 8.53 -0.74
C TRP A 66 0.82 7.20 -0.63
N LEU A 67 0.45 6.19 -1.43
CA LEU A 67 1.13 4.89 -1.45
C LEU A 67 2.60 4.99 -1.89
N GLN A 68 2.92 5.85 -2.87
CA GLN A 68 4.29 6.02 -3.36
C GLN A 68 5.16 6.82 -2.38
N THR A 69 4.57 7.75 -1.62
CA THR A 69 5.28 8.52 -0.60
C THR A 69 5.33 7.81 0.77
N PHE A 70 4.57 6.73 0.94
CA PHE A 70 4.50 5.95 2.17
C PHE A 70 5.87 5.55 2.75
N PRO A 71 6.84 5.00 1.98
CA PRO A 71 8.13 4.59 2.54
C PRO A 71 8.95 5.76 3.09
N ILE A 72 8.73 6.97 2.56
CA ILE A 72 9.39 8.19 3.02
C ILE A 72 8.76 8.67 4.33
N THR A 73 7.43 8.63 4.42
CA THR A 73 6.67 9.08 5.60
C THR A 73 6.75 8.10 6.77
N TYR A 74 6.69 6.80 6.46
CA TYR A 74 6.52 5.70 7.39
C TYR A 74 7.65 4.67 7.26
N GLY A 75 8.91 5.13 7.24
CA GLY A 75 10.10 4.31 6.96
C GLY A 75 10.38 3.13 7.91
N GLN A 76 9.58 2.96 8.98
CA GLN A 76 9.60 1.76 9.84
C GLN A 76 8.65 0.65 9.37
N MET A 77 7.85 0.91 8.34
CA MET A 77 6.91 -0.04 7.75
C MET A 77 7.23 -0.29 6.28
N THR A 78 7.08 -1.54 5.88
CA THR A 78 7.15 -1.95 4.48
C THR A 78 5.74 -1.96 3.89
N LEU A 79 5.56 -1.34 2.72
CA LEU A 79 4.31 -1.35 1.98
C LEU A 79 4.37 -2.38 0.84
N GLU A 80 3.40 -3.29 0.83
CA GLU A 80 3.14 -4.21 -0.28
C GLU A 80 1.78 -3.90 -0.90
N ILE A 81 1.74 -3.76 -2.23
CA ILE A 81 0.51 -3.46 -2.95
C ILE A 81 0.22 -4.61 -3.90
N GLN A 82 -1.06 -4.95 -4.02
CA GLN A 82 -1.55 -5.83 -5.07
C GLN A 82 -2.81 -5.26 -5.69
N THR A 83 -2.80 -5.14 -7.01
CA THR A 83 -3.96 -4.70 -7.79
C THR A 83 -4.53 -5.89 -8.55
N SER A 84 -5.86 -5.97 -8.63
CA SER A 84 -6.58 -6.91 -9.47
C SER A 84 -7.77 -6.20 -10.10
N VAL A 85 -7.59 -5.76 -11.34
CA VAL A 85 -8.44 -4.74 -11.97
C VAL A 85 -9.18 -5.30 -13.18
N SER A 86 -10.51 -5.15 -13.20
CA SER A 86 -11.34 -5.42 -14.38
C SER A 86 -12.18 -4.22 -14.84
N LYS A 87 -12.52 -3.27 -13.95
CA LYS A 87 -13.24 -2.02 -14.30
C LYS A 87 -12.52 -0.75 -13.81
N ARG A 88 -12.65 0.34 -14.57
CA ARG A 88 -12.19 1.71 -14.25
C ARG A 88 -13.33 2.53 -13.63
N GLY A 89 -13.07 3.79 -13.26
CA GLY A 89 -14.10 4.71 -12.76
C GLY A 89 -14.10 4.88 -11.25
N LEU A 90 -12.94 4.82 -10.60
CA LEU A 90 -12.83 4.89 -9.14
C LEU A 90 -12.52 6.30 -8.61
N GLU A 91 -12.54 7.33 -9.46
CA GLU A 91 -12.15 8.70 -9.14
C GLU A 91 -12.95 9.24 -7.94
N MET A 92 -14.23 8.90 -7.85
CA MET A 92 -15.13 9.30 -6.76
C MET A 92 -14.67 8.75 -5.39
N PHE A 93 -13.97 7.61 -5.36
CA PHE A 93 -13.51 6.98 -4.12
C PHE A 93 -12.11 7.41 -3.72
N ASP A 94 -11.35 8.07 -4.61
CA ASP A 94 -9.92 8.32 -4.44
C ASP A 94 -9.60 9.11 -3.16
N TYR A 95 -10.34 10.19 -2.91
CA TYR A 95 -10.12 11.02 -1.73
C TYR A 95 -10.49 10.30 -0.43
N GLU A 96 -11.64 9.61 -0.39
CA GLU A 96 -12.06 8.93 0.83
C GLU A 96 -11.15 7.74 1.13
N LEU A 97 -10.74 6.98 0.10
CA LEU A 97 -9.82 5.85 0.27
C LEU A 97 -8.46 6.28 0.82
N GLU A 98 -7.87 7.35 0.27
CA GLU A 98 -6.63 7.94 0.78
C GLU A 98 -6.77 8.33 2.25
N ASN A 99 -7.84 9.04 2.61
CA ASN A 99 -8.09 9.48 3.97
C ASN A 99 -8.28 8.31 4.94
N ILE A 100 -9.00 7.25 4.53
CA ILE A 100 -9.18 6.02 5.30
C ILE A 100 -7.82 5.38 5.59
N LEU A 101 -7.00 5.19 4.54
CA LEU A 101 -5.69 4.58 4.64
C LEU A 101 -4.74 5.40 5.52
N ASP A 102 -4.72 6.73 5.35
CA ASP A 102 -3.87 7.60 6.16
C ASP A 102 -4.30 7.59 7.63
N CYS A 103 -5.61 7.73 7.91
CA CYS A 103 -6.13 7.67 9.28
C CYS A 103 -5.84 6.32 9.94
N PHE A 104 -5.98 5.22 9.20
CA PHE A 104 -5.62 3.89 9.66
C PHE A 104 -4.15 3.83 10.08
N VAL A 105 -3.24 4.20 9.16
CA VAL A 105 -1.80 4.12 9.38
C VAL A 105 -1.35 5.05 10.50
N GLN A 106 -1.84 6.30 10.56
CA GLN A 106 -1.53 7.22 11.64
C GLN A 106 -1.94 6.69 13.02
N THR A 107 -2.98 5.86 13.08
CA THR A 107 -3.44 5.25 14.33
C THR A 107 -2.54 4.10 14.79
N ILE A 108 -2.03 3.30 13.84
CA ILE A 108 -1.19 2.13 14.13
C ILE A 108 0.30 2.48 14.25
N TYR A 109 0.79 3.46 13.49
CA TYR A 109 2.22 3.78 13.38
C TYR A 109 2.88 4.13 14.72
N PRO A 110 2.26 4.92 15.63
CA PRO A 110 2.82 5.20 16.95
C PRO A 110 2.88 3.98 17.88
N LYS A 111 2.15 2.90 17.55
CA LYS A 111 2.05 1.68 18.37
C LYS A 111 3.01 0.58 17.92
N LEU A 112 3.72 0.79 16.80
CA LEU A 112 4.68 -0.17 16.28
C LEU A 112 5.82 -0.38 17.30
N GLN A 113 6.07 -1.64 17.64
CA GLN A 113 7.23 -2.01 18.44
C GLN A 113 8.40 -2.34 17.50
N GLY A 114 9.53 -1.67 17.69
CA GLY A 114 10.67 -1.66 16.74
C GLY A 114 11.46 -2.98 16.60
N TYR A 115 10.98 -4.10 17.13
CA TYR A 115 11.68 -5.39 17.09
C TYR A 115 11.09 -6.39 16.08
N GLN A 116 9.98 -6.06 15.42
CA GLN A 116 9.34 -6.91 14.41
C GLN A 116 9.21 -6.16 13.09
N GLU A 117 9.34 -6.91 11.99
CA GLU A 117 9.08 -6.39 10.65
C GLU A 117 7.59 -6.05 10.51
N GLN A 118 7.29 -4.78 10.22
CA GLN A 118 5.94 -4.26 10.11
C GLN A 118 5.59 -4.14 8.64
N ILE A 119 4.70 -5.01 8.15
CA ILE A 119 4.29 -5.04 6.75
C ILE A 119 2.83 -4.63 6.65
N LEU A 120 2.57 -3.54 5.93
CA LEU A 120 1.25 -3.13 5.49
C LEU A 120 1.01 -3.68 4.08
N LYS A 121 0.02 -4.56 3.95
CA LYS A 121 -0.43 -5.07 2.65
C LYS A 121 -1.73 -4.41 2.27
N VAL A 122 -1.81 -3.89 1.05
CA VAL A 122 -3.02 -3.27 0.50
C VAL A 122 -3.37 -3.99 -0.80
N HIS A 123 -4.48 -4.70 -0.79
CA HIS A 123 -5.01 -5.39 -1.97
C HIS A 123 -6.21 -4.62 -2.49
N ILE A 124 -6.11 -4.08 -3.70
CA ILE A 124 -7.17 -3.30 -4.35
C ILE A 124 -7.76 -4.15 -5.46
N HIS A 125 -9.03 -4.52 -5.29
CA HIS A 125 -9.80 -5.27 -6.26
C HIS A 125 -10.92 -4.39 -6.82
N SER A 126 -11.00 -4.28 -8.14
CA SER A 126 -12.03 -3.51 -8.83
C SER A 126 -12.72 -4.41 -9.83
N ASN A 127 -13.96 -4.84 -9.51
CA ASN A 127 -14.81 -5.61 -10.42
C ASN A 127 -16.19 -4.97 -10.58
N GLU A 128 -17.25 -5.48 -9.94
CA GLU A 128 -18.55 -4.77 -9.86
C GLU A 128 -18.55 -3.68 -8.80
N LEU A 129 -17.73 -3.87 -7.76
CA LEU A 129 -17.52 -2.99 -6.64
C LEU A 129 -16.02 -2.83 -6.43
N LEU A 130 -15.64 -1.72 -5.81
CA LEU A 130 -14.31 -1.54 -5.26
C LEU A 130 -14.23 -2.25 -3.91
N GLU A 131 -13.32 -3.21 -3.80
CA GLU A 131 -12.97 -3.87 -2.56
C GLU A 131 -11.49 -3.61 -2.24
N VAL A 132 -11.20 -3.20 -1.01
CA VAL A 132 -9.84 -2.99 -0.54
C VAL A 132 -9.61 -3.83 0.70
N ILE A 133 -8.66 -4.75 0.65
CA ILE A 133 -8.24 -5.54 1.81
C ILE A 133 -6.95 -4.93 2.34
N ILE A 134 -6.97 -4.58 3.62
CA ILE A 134 -5.83 -4.02 4.33
C ILE A 134 -5.39 -5.06 5.35
N GLU A 135 -4.12 -5.45 5.30
CA GLU A 135 -3.52 -6.40 6.22
C GLU A 135 -2.30 -5.77 6.89
N VAL A 136 -2.17 -5.97 8.20
CA VAL A 136 -1.00 -5.51 8.94
C VAL A 136 -0.51 -6.60 9.86
N ASN A 137 0.76 -6.97 9.71
CA ASN A 137 1.46 -7.82 10.66
C ASN A 137 2.01 -6.95 11.81
N GLY A 138 1.79 -7.35 13.07
CA GLY A 138 2.26 -6.65 14.28
C GLY A 138 1.48 -7.04 15.55
N ASP A 139 1.93 -6.63 16.74
CA ASP A 139 1.22 -6.93 18.00
C ASP A 139 0.04 -5.95 18.26
N TRP A 140 -1.16 -6.36 17.86
CA TRP A 140 -2.37 -5.53 17.86
C TRP A 140 -3.35 -5.83 19.00
N SER A 141 -2.91 -6.54 20.04
CA SER A 141 -3.77 -7.18 21.05
C SER A 141 -4.82 -6.28 21.76
N PRO A 142 -4.63 -4.94 21.95
CA PRO A 142 -5.68 -4.06 22.47
C PRO A 142 -6.37 -3.16 21.41
N PHE A 143 -6.17 -3.37 20.11
CA PHE A 143 -6.60 -2.42 19.08
C PHE A 143 -7.95 -2.77 18.42
N SER A 144 -8.95 -1.89 18.57
CA SER A 144 -10.26 -1.94 17.91
C SER A 144 -10.47 -0.70 17.02
N TRP A 145 -9.99 -0.75 15.77
CA TRP A 145 -10.13 0.39 14.86
C TRP A 145 -11.56 0.65 14.37
N ILE A 146 -12.42 -0.38 14.37
CA ILE A 146 -13.77 -0.34 13.78
C ILE A 146 -14.73 0.62 14.45
N GLU A 147 -14.47 1.04 15.68
CA GLU A 147 -15.40 1.92 16.41
C GLU A 147 -15.32 3.38 15.95
N TYR A 148 -14.40 3.73 15.04
CA TYR A 148 -14.05 5.12 14.77
C TYR A 148 -14.50 5.73 13.44
N SER A 149 -15.16 5.00 12.53
CA SER A 149 -15.45 5.62 11.25
C SER A 149 -16.69 5.11 10.51
N ASN A 150 -17.73 5.94 10.60
CA ASN A 150 -18.85 5.90 9.69
C ASN A 150 -18.41 6.60 8.39
N HIS A 151 -17.99 5.81 7.40
CA HIS A 151 -17.56 6.31 6.09
C HIS A 151 -18.77 6.48 5.16
N GLU A 152 -18.76 7.51 4.32
CA GLU A 152 -19.89 7.81 3.44
C GLU A 152 -19.92 6.82 2.28
N LEU A 153 -18.80 6.61 1.59
CA LEU A 153 -18.72 5.77 0.39
C LEU A 153 -18.29 4.33 0.66
N PHE A 154 -17.76 4.02 1.85
CA PHE A 154 -17.26 2.68 2.19
C PHE A 154 -17.99 2.04 3.37
N THR A 155 -18.18 0.73 3.30
CA THR A 155 -18.51 -0.14 4.43
C THR A 155 -17.22 -0.85 4.86
N MET A 156 -16.97 -0.90 6.16
CA MET A 156 -15.78 -1.53 6.72
C MET A 156 -16.15 -2.77 7.51
N GLU A 157 -15.46 -3.87 7.24
CA GLU A 157 -15.64 -5.15 7.90
C GLU A 157 -14.32 -5.63 8.51
N ARG A 158 -14.33 -6.08 9.77
CA ARG A 158 -13.20 -6.84 10.33
C ARG A 158 -13.23 -8.24 9.74
N LEU A 159 -12.12 -8.67 9.16
CA LEU A 159 -11.96 -10.07 8.80
C LEU A 159 -11.20 -10.83 9.89
N ASN A 160 -10.13 -10.25 10.46
CA ASN A 160 -9.33 -10.92 11.46
C ASN A 160 -8.68 -9.93 12.46
N ASN A 161 -8.53 -10.36 13.71
CA ASN A 161 -7.82 -9.63 14.77
C ASN A 161 -7.17 -10.63 15.73
N THR A 162 -5.87 -10.82 15.58
CA THR A 162 -5.07 -11.68 16.46
C THR A 162 -3.88 -10.91 17.03
N VAL A 163 -3.24 -11.50 18.04
CA VAL A 163 -1.95 -11.06 18.57
C VAL A 163 -0.88 -11.31 17.49
N GLY A 164 -0.71 -10.38 16.56
CA GLY A 164 0.20 -10.55 15.43
C GLY A 164 -0.35 -10.11 14.08
N TYR A 165 -1.67 -10.01 13.91
CA TYR A 165 -2.27 -9.80 12.60
C TYR A 165 -3.61 -9.08 12.67
N LEU A 166 -3.76 -8.08 11.83
CA LEU A 166 -4.98 -7.30 11.70
C LEU A 166 -5.39 -7.24 10.24
N GLN A 167 -6.66 -7.54 9.96
CA GLN A 167 -7.20 -7.53 8.60
C GLN A 167 -8.58 -6.88 8.55
N PHE A 168 -8.71 -5.90 7.66
CA PHE A 168 -9.98 -5.24 7.35
C PHE A 168 -10.27 -5.30 5.87
N LYS A 169 -11.57 -5.33 5.57
CA LYS A 169 -12.10 -5.18 4.22
C LYS A 169 -12.89 -3.90 4.14
N LEU A 170 -12.58 -3.07 3.17
CA LEU A 170 -13.38 -1.93 2.74
C LEU A 170 -14.14 -2.36 1.49
N VAL A 171 -15.44 -2.10 1.46
CA VAL A 171 -16.31 -2.36 0.31
C VAL A 171 -17.03 -1.06 -0.04
N ALA A 172 -16.89 -0.61 -1.28
CA ALA A 172 -17.63 0.54 -1.77
C ALA A 172 -19.15 0.29 -1.70
N LYS A 173 -19.92 1.30 -1.32
CA LYS A 173 -21.38 1.22 -1.26
C LYS A 173 -22.05 1.39 -2.63
N GLU A 174 -21.36 2.05 -3.56
CA GLU A 174 -21.82 2.27 -4.92
C GLU A 174 -21.13 1.32 -5.90
N ARG A 175 -21.91 0.86 -6.89
CA ARG A 175 -21.44 -0.03 -7.96
C ARG A 175 -20.71 0.73 -9.04
N LEU A 176 -19.71 0.09 -9.62
CA LEU A 176 -18.97 0.60 -10.77
C LEU A 176 -19.82 0.41 -12.03
N GLU A 177 -20.25 1.53 -12.62
CA GLU A 177 -20.97 1.56 -13.90
C GLU A 177 -20.12 0.92 -15.01
#